data_AF-A0A834G211-F1
#
_entry.id   AF-A0A834G211-F1
#
_cell.length_a   1.000
_cell.length_b   1.000
_cell.length_c   1.000
_cell.angle_alpha   90.00
_cell.angle_beta   90.00
_cell.angle_gamma   90.00
#
_symmetry.space_group_name_H-M   'P 1'
#
loop_
_entity.id
_entity.type
_entity.pdbx_description
1 polymer ?
#
loop_
_entity_poly.entity_id
_entity_poly.type
_entity_poly.pdbx_seq_one_letter_code
_entity_poly.pdbx_strand_id
1 'polypeptide(L)'
;MGMCREYNNSFYADAECAQEQLGLPGRVFLHQFPESNPEVKHYTLKEYPQRDLALRCGIESSWAVPVFDHSSHTCVGVLEIVSLHFSIPVLHHKSFLVYDIFQEFGLLCFDEHKHYEMQVGDKNKECAFQELKTVLETVCKIHDLPLAMTWVPCKACNSLLRGQLLSEGVEFYGQGNFLASFVEVSKRSHLRKGGVAEMVLSSPNMLYCSDITQLSLVEYPLVPFARLCNLRGWFTICLQSNFTANDIYVLEFFLPASNRYRDNSRTSLSLILGTMGEISSSMYPIGGFISHQQSANKQRLSTKRKQQIMEN
;
A
#
# COMPACT_ATOMS: atom_id res chain seq x y z
N MET A 1 11.26 2.78 -31.73
CA MET A 1 9.79 2.93 -31.65
C MET A 1 9.20 1.53 -31.62
N GLY A 2 9.06 0.93 -30.44
CA GLY A 2 8.38 -0.35 -30.29
C GLY A 2 6.88 -0.11 -30.17
N MET A 3 6.11 -0.59 -31.15
CA MET A 3 4.65 -0.68 -31.05
C MET A 3 4.32 -2.07 -30.50
N CYS A 4 3.64 -2.16 -29.37
CA CYS A 4 2.87 -3.35 -29.03
C CYS A 4 1.71 -3.45 -30.05
N ARG A 5 1.85 -4.31 -31.06
CA ARG A 5 0.76 -4.61 -31.99
C ARG A 5 0.04 -5.87 -31.53
N GLU A 6 -1.27 -5.77 -31.36
CA GLU A 6 -2.16 -6.92 -31.36
C GLU A 6 -2.18 -7.53 -32.77
N TYR A 7 -1.43 -8.63 -32.95
CA TYR A 7 -1.66 -9.57 -34.05
C TYR A 7 -1.80 -10.96 -33.40
N ASN A 8 -2.96 -11.60 -33.56
CA ASN A 8 -3.25 -12.98 -33.14
C ASN A 8 -3.18 -13.30 -31.63
N ASN A 9 -3.83 -12.52 -30.76
CA ASN A 9 -3.96 -12.84 -29.32
C ASN A 9 -2.62 -13.11 -28.59
N SER A 10 -1.50 -12.64 -29.17
CA SER A 10 -0.15 -12.88 -28.67
C SER A 10 0.41 -11.55 -28.17
N PHE A 11 0.70 -11.46 -26.87
CA PHE A 11 1.34 -10.29 -26.28
C PHE A 11 2.86 -10.50 -26.28
N TYR A 12 3.57 -9.76 -27.13
CA TYR A 12 5.03 -9.73 -27.12
C TYR A 12 5.48 -8.56 -26.24
N ALA A 13 5.88 -8.88 -25.00
CA ALA A 13 6.50 -7.94 -24.10
C ALA A 13 8.02 -8.07 -24.26
N ASP A 14 8.65 -7.10 -24.93
CA ASP A 14 10.10 -6.93 -24.82
C ASP A 14 10.41 -6.45 -23.39
N ALA A 15 11.48 -6.95 -22.78
CA ALA A 15 11.88 -6.54 -21.42
C ALA A 15 12.21 -5.04 -21.34
N GLU A 16 12.48 -4.40 -22.49
CA GLU A 16 12.74 -2.97 -22.63
C GLU A 16 11.49 -2.11 -22.91
N CYS A 17 10.30 -2.70 -23.10
CA CYS A 17 9.07 -1.92 -23.29
C CYS A 17 8.69 -1.16 -22.01
N ALA A 18 8.28 0.10 -22.16
CA ALA A 18 7.75 0.88 -21.04
C ALA A 18 6.56 0.12 -20.42
N GLN A 19 6.53 -0.04 -19.10
CA GLN A 19 5.53 -0.87 -18.39
C GLN A 19 4.08 -0.48 -18.73
N GLU A 20 3.84 0.80 -19.00
CA GLU A 20 2.56 1.35 -19.43
C GLU A 20 2.12 0.86 -20.81
N GLN A 21 3.01 0.32 -21.65
CA GLN A 21 2.72 -0.17 -22.99
C GLN A 21 2.41 -1.67 -23.02
N LEU A 22 2.62 -2.38 -21.91
CA LEU A 22 2.41 -3.82 -21.81
C LEU A 22 0.93 -4.21 -21.67
N GLY A 23 0.07 -3.24 -21.35
CA GLY A 23 -1.30 -3.50 -20.92
C GLY A 23 -1.36 -4.28 -19.60
N LEU A 24 -2.57 -4.52 -19.12
CA LEU A 24 -2.82 -5.23 -17.86
C LEU A 24 -2.23 -6.66 -17.85
N PRO A 25 -2.43 -7.52 -18.89
CA PRO A 25 -1.85 -8.86 -18.88
C PRO A 25 -0.32 -8.86 -18.90
N GLY A 26 0.29 -7.98 -19.70
CA GLY A 26 1.75 -7.92 -19.78
C GLY A 26 2.41 -7.45 -18.48
N ARG A 27 1.80 -6.47 -17.78
CA ARG A 27 2.27 -6.05 -16.44
C ARG A 27 2.17 -7.17 -15.42
N VAL A 28 1.03 -7.86 -15.37
CA VAL A 28 0.82 -8.96 -14.41
C VAL A 28 1.78 -10.12 -14.67
N PHE A 29 2.01 -10.48 -15.94
CA PHE A 29 2.97 -11.51 -16.31
C PHE A 29 4.41 -11.14 -15.91
N LEU A 30 4.84 -9.92 -16.25
CA LEU A 30 6.20 -9.45 -15.98
C LEU A 30 6.47 -9.31 -14.48
N HIS A 31 5.52 -8.73 -13.74
CA HIS A 31 5.69 -8.47 -12.32
C HIS A 31 5.36 -9.67 -11.45
N GLN A 32 4.60 -10.64 -11.96
CA GLN A 32 4.19 -11.82 -11.19
C GLN A 32 3.39 -11.45 -9.93
N PHE A 33 2.63 -10.35 -10.00
CA PHE A 33 1.73 -9.88 -8.95
C PHE A 33 0.33 -9.60 -9.52
N PRO A 34 -0.74 -9.85 -8.76
CA PRO A 34 -2.08 -9.48 -9.16
C PRO A 34 -2.23 -7.98 -9.43
N GLU A 35 -3.14 -7.64 -10.34
CA GLU A 35 -3.58 -6.27 -10.60
C GLU A 35 -5.11 -6.23 -10.62
N SER A 36 -5.70 -5.28 -9.90
CA SER A 36 -7.15 -5.12 -9.80
C SER A 36 -7.53 -3.68 -10.11
N ASN A 37 -8.60 -3.51 -10.88
CA ASN A 37 -9.26 -2.21 -11.01
C ASN A 37 -10.77 -2.35 -10.80
N PRO A 38 -11.32 -1.70 -9.77
CA PRO A 38 -12.74 -1.75 -9.47
C PRO A 38 -13.61 -1.03 -10.51
N GLU A 39 -13.01 -0.13 -11.30
CA GLU A 39 -13.68 0.71 -12.29
C GLU A 39 -12.80 0.87 -13.53
N VAL A 40 -12.98 0.01 -14.53
CA VAL A 40 -12.20 -0.03 -15.79
C VAL A 40 -12.14 1.33 -16.49
N LYS A 41 -13.17 2.17 -16.34
CA LYS A 41 -13.16 3.55 -16.84
C LYS A 41 -12.00 4.41 -16.30
N HIS A 42 -11.42 4.04 -15.17
CA HIS A 42 -10.28 4.73 -14.55
C HIS A 42 -8.93 4.32 -15.13
N TYR A 43 -8.86 3.30 -15.98
CA TYR A 43 -7.66 3.05 -16.76
C TYR A 43 -7.47 4.13 -17.82
N THR A 44 -6.22 4.53 -18.03
CA THR A 44 -5.82 5.18 -19.27
C THR A 44 -5.79 4.16 -20.41
N LEU A 45 -5.86 4.62 -21.67
CA LEU A 45 -5.69 3.74 -22.83
C LEU A 45 -4.30 3.12 -22.92
N LYS A 46 -3.30 3.71 -22.24
CA LYS A 46 -1.98 3.10 -22.09
C LYS A 46 -2.08 1.89 -21.15
N GLU A 47 -2.60 2.12 -19.94
CA GLU A 47 -2.70 1.09 -18.92
C GLU A 47 -3.59 -0.10 -19.33
N TYR A 48 -4.67 0.16 -20.07
CA TYR A 48 -5.60 -0.85 -20.55
C TYR A 48 -6.06 -0.54 -21.98
N PRO A 49 -5.32 -1.01 -23.02
CA PRO A 49 -5.61 -0.71 -24.42
C PRO A 49 -7.03 -1.07 -24.87
N GLN A 50 -7.58 -2.17 -24.34
CA GLN A 50 -8.93 -2.65 -24.63
C GLN A 50 -10.04 -1.94 -23.84
N ARG A 51 -9.73 -0.89 -23.06
CA ARG A 51 -10.68 -0.19 -22.18
C ARG A 51 -11.97 0.20 -22.88
N ASP A 52 -11.88 0.86 -24.04
CA ASP A 52 -13.09 1.38 -24.69
C ASP A 52 -13.98 0.25 -25.21
N LEU A 53 -13.40 -0.90 -25.60
CA LEU A 53 -14.16 -2.10 -25.92
C LEU A 53 -14.82 -2.67 -24.66
N ALA A 54 -14.08 -2.80 -23.56
CA ALA A 54 -14.59 -3.28 -22.29
C ALA A 54 -15.79 -2.44 -21.80
N LEU A 55 -15.70 -1.11 -21.88
CA LEU A 55 -16.79 -0.21 -21.53
C LEU A 55 -18.03 -0.39 -22.43
N ARG A 56 -17.84 -0.59 -23.75
CA ARG A 56 -18.97 -0.90 -24.66
C ARG A 56 -19.63 -2.23 -24.35
N CYS A 57 -18.88 -3.18 -23.81
CA CYS A 57 -19.38 -4.47 -23.35
C CYS A 57 -20.00 -4.43 -21.94
N GLY A 58 -20.04 -3.25 -21.30
CA GLY A 58 -20.56 -3.09 -19.94
C GLY A 58 -19.65 -3.66 -18.85
N ILE A 59 -18.38 -3.93 -19.16
CA ILE A 59 -17.40 -4.40 -18.18
C ILE A 59 -17.05 -3.24 -17.25
N GLU A 60 -17.33 -3.42 -15.96
CA GLU A 60 -17.08 -2.42 -14.92
C GLU A 60 -15.74 -2.64 -14.21
N SER A 61 -15.33 -3.90 -13.98
CA SER A 61 -14.09 -4.21 -13.24
C SER A 61 -13.29 -5.30 -13.91
N SER A 62 -11.98 -5.29 -13.63
CA SER A 62 -11.04 -6.31 -14.08
C SER A 62 -10.10 -6.68 -12.93
N TRP A 63 -9.83 -7.97 -12.80
CA TRP A 63 -8.86 -8.53 -11.89
C TRP A 63 -8.01 -9.54 -12.65
N ALA A 64 -6.69 -9.33 -12.68
CA ALA A 64 -5.78 -10.28 -13.29
C ALA A 64 -4.80 -10.85 -12.29
N VAL A 65 -4.52 -12.13 -12.47
CA VAL A 65 -3.57 -12.88 -11.66
C VAL A 65 -2.54 -13.61 -12.52
N PRO A 66 -1.27 -13.65 -12.07
CA PRO A 66 -0.26 -14.47 -12.71
C PRO A 66 -0.56 -15.95 -12.45
N VAL A 67 -0.37 -16.77 -13.48
CA VAL A 67 -0.47 -18.23 -13.41
C VAL A 67 0.94 -18.79 -13.50
N PHE A 68 1.28 -19.70 -12.60
CA PHE A 68 2.59 -20.32 -12.51
C PHE A 68 2.50 -21.82 -12.75
N ASP A 69 3.51 -22.36 -13.43
CA ASP A 69 3.71 -23.80 -13.48
C ASP A 69 4.14 -24.31 -12.10
N HIS A 70 3.47 -25.35 -11.62
CA HIS A 70 3.70 -25.88 -10.28
C HIS A 70 5.12 -26.45 -10.10
N SER A 71 5.71 -27.02 -11.16
CA SER A 71 7.02 -27.69 -11.07
C SER A 71 8.19 -26.71 -11.10
N SER A 72 8.14 -25.71 -11.97
CA SER A 72 9.22 -24.75 -12.21
C SER A 72 9.07 -23.46 -11.41
N HIS A 73 7.90 -23.20 -10.84
CA HIS A 73 7.54 -21.91 -10.24
C HIS A 73 7.70 -20.71 -11.19
N THR A 74 7.67 -20.95 -12.50
CA THR A 74 7.77 -19.89 -13.51
C THR A 74 6.37 -19.42 -13.89
N CYS A 75 6.23 -18.10 -14.13
CA CYS A 75 4.97 -17.56 -14.63
C CYS A 75 4.77 -17.99 -16.09
N VAL A 76 3.68 -18.70 -16.36
CA VAL A 76 3.35 -19.28 -17.68
C VAL A 76 2.19 -18.59 -18.36
N GLY A 77 1.48 -17.70 -17.66
CA GLY A 77 0.38 -16.93 -18.24
C GLY A 77 -0.28 -15.99 -17.24
N VAL A 78 -1.37 -15.37 -17.69
CA VAL A 78 -2.20 -14.48 -16.87
C VAL A 78 -3.66 -14.83 -17.09
N LEU A 79 -4.40 -14.94 -16.00
CA LEU A 79 -5.85 -15.05 -16.02
C LEU A 79 -6.45 -13.68 -15.70
N GLU A 80 -7.16 -13.08 -16.65
CA GLU A 80 -7.97 -11.88 -16.43
C GLU A 80 -9.44 -12.25 -16.22
N ILE A 81 -10.00 -11.85 -15.08
CA ILE A 81 -11.41 -12.00 -14.73
C ILE A 81 -12.07 -10.63 -14.78
N VAL A 82 -13.00 -10.48 -15.71
CA VAL A 82 -13.81 -9.28 -15.86
C VAL A 82 -15.18 -9.44 -15.21
N SER A 83 -15.79 -8.34 -14.80
CA SER A 83 -17.13 -8.34 -14.23
C SER A 83 -17.96 -7.18 -14.76
N LEU A 84 -19.24 -7.44 -15.00
CA LEU A 84 -20.23 -6.40 -15.31
C LEU A 84 -20.63 -5.58 -14.08
N HIS A 85 -20.37 -6.11 -12.89
CA HIS A 85 -20.61 -5.43 -11.62
C HIS A 85 -19.43 -5.63 -10.68
N PHE A 86 -18.92 -4.54 -10.12
CA PHE A 86 -17.87 -4.61 -9.10
C PHE A 86 -18.47 -4.77 -7.70
N SER A 87 -17.98 -5.75 -6.95
CA SER A 87 -18.12 -5.74 -5.50
C SER A 87 -16.88 -6.37 -4.84
N ILE A 88 -16.48 -5.79 -3.71
CA ILE A 88 -15.28 -6.22 -3.00
C ILE A 88 -15.43 -7.60 -2.37
N PRO A 89 -16.58 -7.96 -1.76
CA PRO A 89 -16.82 -9.35 -1.34
C PRO A 89 -16.68 -10.36 -2.48
N VAL A 90 -17.08 -9.99 -3.71
CA VAL A 90 -16.88 -10.84 -4.88
C VAL A 90 -15.41 -10.93 -5.28
N LEU A 91 -14.63 -9.85 -5.17
CA LEU A 91 -13.18 -9.89 -5.40
C LEU A 91 -12.48 -10.85 -4.43
N HIS A 92 -12.84 -10.82 -3.15
CA HIS A 92 -12.33 -11.77 -2.15
C HIS A 92 -12.69 -13.22 -2.46
N HIS A 93 -13.97 -13.48 -2.77
CA HIS A 93 -14.40 -14.83 -3.05
C HIS A 93 -13.74 -15.39 -4.31
N LYS A 94 -13.50 -14.53 -5.31
CA LYS A 94 -12.76 -14.88 -6.53
C LYS A 94 -11.32 -15.29 -6.25
N SER A 95 -10.61 -14.65 -5.31
CA SER A 95 -9.21 -15.02 -5.03
C SER A 95 -9.07 -16.43 -4.48
N PHE A 96 -9.90 -16.80 -3.50
CA PHE A 96 -9.92 -18.16 -2.96
C PHE A 96 -10.33 -19.21 -4.00
N LEU A 97 -11.43 -18.96 -4.72
CA LEU A 97 -11.94 -19.92 -5.69
C LEU A 97 -10.94 -20.19 -6.82
N VAL A 98 -10.29 -19.15 -7.32
CA VAL A 98 -9.31 -19.27 -8.40
C VAL A 98 -8.08 -20.04 -7.94
N TYR A 99 -7.61 -19.80 -6.71
CA TYR A 99 -6.51 -20.55 -6.13
C TYR A 99 -6.82 -22.05 -6.05
N ASP A 100 -7.98 -22.41 -5.49
CA ASP A 100 -8.38 -23.81 -5.34
C ASP A 100 -8.51 -24.53 -6.69
N ILE A 101 -9.14 -23.87 -7.68
CA ILE A 101 -9.28 -24.42 -9.04
C ILE A 101 -7.90 -24.66 -9.66
N PHE A 102 -6.96 -23.72 -9.58
CA PHE A 102 -5.66 -23.89 -10.22
C PHE A 102 -4.87 -25.07 -9.65
N GLN A 103 -4.96 -25.30 -8.34
CA GLN A 103 -4.32 -26.45 -7.68
C GLN A 103 -4.81 -27.78 -8.26
N GLU A 104 -6.11 -27.91 -8.58
CA GLU A 104 -6.67 -29.13 -9.19
C GLU A 104 -6.06 -29.44 -10.56
N PHE A 105 -5.60 -28.43 -11.29
CA PHE A 105 -4.99 -28.57 -12.62
C PHE A 105 -3.45 -28.58 -12.59
N GLY A 106 -2.83 -28.67 -11.41
CA GLY A 106 -1.37 -28.64 -11.29
C GLY A 106 -0.76 -27.27 -11.67
N LEU A 107 -1.53 -26.20 -11.50
CA LEU A 107 -1.09 -24.82 -11.66
C LEU A 107 -1.08 -24.13 -10.31
N LEU A 108 -0.24 -23.11 -10.16
CA LEU A 108 -0.23 -22.24 -9.00
C LEU A 108 -0.72 -20.85 -9.40
N CYS A 109 -1.44 -20.20 -8.51
CA CYS A 109 -1.73 -18.77 -8.58
C CYS A 109 -0.99 -18.06 -7.43
N PHE A 110 -0.97 -16.73 -7.46
CA PHE A 110 -0.50 -15.92 -6.34
C PHE A 110 -1.12 -16.41 -5.02
N ASP A 111 -0.29 -16.95 -4.12
CA ASP A 111 -0.71 -17.59 -2.88
C ASP A 111 -0.69 -16.58 -1.73
N GLU A 112 -1.82 -15.94 -1.48
CA GLU A 112 -2.00 -14.95 -0.41
C GLU A 112 -1.62 -15.52 0.98
N HIS A 113 -1.74 -16.84 1.21
CA HIS A 113 -1.53 -17.48 2.52
C HIS A 113 -0.06 -17.59 2.91
N LYS A 114 0.83 -17.92 1.95
CA LYS A 114 2.28 -17.97 2.20
C LYS A 114 2.87 -16.63 2.64
N HIS A 115 2.25 -15.51 2.24
CA HIS A 115 2.66 -14.17 2.64
C HIS A 115 2.24 -13.81 4.07
N TYR A 116 1.10 -14.34 4.55
CA TYR A 116 0.55 -14.11 5.89
C TYR A 116 1.21 -14.98 6.98
N GLU A 117 1.46 -16.26 6.68
CA GLU A 117 1.92 -17.23 7.69
C GLU A 117 3.38 -17.03 8.16
N MET A 118 4.21 -16.31 7.40
CA MET A 118 5.62 -16.05 7.77
C MET A 118 5.82 -15.04 8.91
N GLN A 119 4.74 -14.52 9.52
CA GLN A 119 4.79 -13.56 10.62
C GLN A 119 4.26 -14.13 11.96
N VAL A 120 3.62 -15.30 11.94
CA VAL A 120 2.98 -15.88 13.13
C VAL A 120 4.03 -16.50 14.04
N GLY A 121 4.18 -15.95 15.26
CA GLY A 121 5.01 -16.51 16.33
C GLY A 121 6.18 -15.66 16.81
N ASP A 122 6.47 -14.52 16.17
CA ASP A 122 7.50 -13.58 16.64
C ASP A 122 6.91 -12.59 17.64
N LYS A 123 7.16 -12.83 18.94
CA LYS A 123 6.66 -11.98 20.03
C LYS A 123 7.13 -10.53 19.92
N ASN A 124 8.32 -10.27 19.38
CA ASN A 124 8.84 -8.92 19.26
C ASN A 124 8.08 -8.14 18.19
N LYS A 125 7.77 -8.80 17.06
CA LYS A 125 6.90 -8.22 16.04
C LYS A 125 5.50 -7.95 16.58
N GLU A 126 4.93 -8.86 17.35
CA GLU A 126 3.62 -8.66 17.98
C GLU A 126 3.62 -7.40 18.86
N CYS A 127 4.64 -7.22 19.71
CA CYS A 127 4.77 -6.00 20.52
C CYS A 127 4.88 -4.74 19.65
N ALA A 128 5.66 -4.77 18.57
CA ALA A 128 5.78 -3.64 17.65
C ALA A 128 4.42 -3.33 16.97
N PHE A 129 3.70 -4.33 16.48
CA PHE A 129 2.40 -4.14 15.84
C PHE A 129 1.35 -3.58 16.80
N GLN A 130 1.27 -4.06 18.04
CA GLN A 130 0.35 -3.52 19.04
C GLN A 130 0.61 -2.03 19.36
N GLU A 131 1.88 -1.62 19.40
CA GLU A 131 2.23 -0.21 19.57
C GLU A 131 1.85 0.61 18.34
N LEU A 132 2.17 0.12 17.13
CA LEU A 132 1.80 0.79 15.88
C LEU A 132 0.29 0.97 15.76
N LYS A 133 -0.50 -0.04 16.13
CA LYS A 133 -1.96 0.05 16.23
C LYS A 133 -2.40 1.23 17.06
N THR A 134 -1.84 1.32 18.26
CA THR A 134 -2.18 2.35 19.24
C THR A 134 -1.84 3.74 18.69
N VAL A 135 -0.67 3.87 18.04
CA VAL A 135 -0.24 5.11 17.39
C VAL A 135 -1.20 5.49 16.25
N LEU A 136 -1.45 4.58 15.30
CA LEU A 136 -2.32 4.82 14.15
C LEU A 136 -3.73 5.22 14.59
N GLU A 137 -4.36 4.43 15.47
CA GLU A 137 -5.71 4.70 15.95
C GLU A 137 -5.82 6.05 16.67
N THR A 138 -4.87 6.35 17.56
CA THR A 138 -4.92 7.56 18.38
C THR A 138 -4.68 8.80 17.53
N VAL A 139 -3.71 8.75 16.61
CA VAL A 139 -3.43 9.85 15.68
C VAL A 139 -4.61 10.10 14.76
N CYS A 140 -5.22 9.05 14.19
CA CYS A 140 -6.39 9.21 13.34
C CYS A 140 -7.58 9.82 14.10
N LYS A 141 -7.81 9.39 15.34
CA LYS A 141 -8.88 9.93 16.21
C LYS A 141 -8.66 11.41 16.56
N ILE A 142 -7.43 11.79 16.93
CA ILE A 142 -7.10 13.16 17.35
C ILE A 142 -7.13 14.14 16.17
N HIS A 143 -6.62 13.71 15.02
CA HIS A 143 -6.41 14.58 13.86
C HIS A 143 -7.48 14.42 12.76
N ASP A 144 -8.53 13.64 13.04
CA ASP A 144 -9.65 13.36 12.13
C ASP A 144 -9.17 12.85 10.76
N LEU A 145 -8.23 11.90 10.79
CA LEU A 145 -7.68 11.31 9.57
C LEU A 145 -8.57 10.15 9.11
N PRO A 146 -8.94 10.10 7.83
CA PRO A 146 -9.88 9.12 7.30
C PRO A 146 -9.34 7.68 7.31
N LEU A 147 -8.04 7.51 7.15
CA LEU A 147 -7.39 6.21 7.01
C LEU A 147 -5.91 6.33 7.36
N ALA A 148 -5.39 5.30 8.01
CA ALA A 148 -3.96 5.08 8.13
C ALA A 148 -3.62 3.60 8.04
N MET A 149 -2.38 3.33 7.65
CA MET A 149 -1.84 1.99 7.50
C MET A 149 -0.33 1.96 7.75
N THR A 150 0.17 0.76 7.97
CA THR A 150 1.58 0.39 8.02
C THR A 150 1.90 -0.51 6.83
N TRP A 151 3.12 -0.38 6.34
CA TRP A 151 3.71 -1.17 5.30
C TRP A 151 5.01 -1.76 5.85
N VAL A 152 5.15 -3.09 5.83
CA VAL A 152 6.36 -3.80 6.30
C VAL A 152 7.04 -4.58 5.16
N PRO A 153 8.35 -4.85 5.24
CA PRO A 153 9.01 -5.69 4.25
C PRO A 153 8.44 -7.11 4.18
N CYS A 154 8.01 -7.54 3.00
CA CYS A 154 7.57 -8.91 2.75
C CYS A 154 8.75 -9.89 2.76
N LYS A 155 8.89 -10.70 3.81
CA LYS A 155 9.99 -11.69 3.92
C LYS A 155 9.89 -12.81 2.87
N ALA A 156 8.67 -13.27 2.56
CA ALA A 156 8.42 -14.28 1.52
C ALA A 156 8.88 -13.81 0.13
N CYS A 157 8.74 -12.50 -0.13
CA CYS A 157 9.07 -11.87 -1.40
C CYS A 157 10.56 -11.50 -1.52
N ASN A 158 11.30 -11.54 -0.40
CA ASN A 158 12.65 -10.97 -0.30
C ASN A 158 13.71 -11.80 -1.06
N SER A 159 13.42 -13.08 -1.35
CA SER A 159 14.29 -13.98 -2.12
C SER A 159 14.10 -13.88 -3.64
N LEU A 160 12.91 -13.46 -4.11
CA LEU A 160 12.56 -13.47 -5.53
C LEU A 160 12.97 -12.19 -6.26
N LEU A 161 13.05 -11.04 -5.58
CA LEU A 161 13.29 -9.75 -6.21
C LEU A 161 14.15 -8.86 -5.32
N ARG A 162 15.40 -8.61 -5.74
CA ARG A 162 16.40 -7.74 -5.10
C ARG A 162 15.85 -6.35 -4.75
N GLY A 163 15.19 -6.23 -3.60
CA GLY A 163 14.81 -4.96 -2.99
C GLY A 163 13.31 -4.78 -2.76
N GLN A 164 12.92 -5.02 -1.50
CA GLN A 164 11.98 -4.18 -0.75
C GLN A 164 10.61 -3.95 -1.39
N LEU A 165 9.81 -5.02 -1.42
CA LEU A 165 8.37 -4.93 -1.59
C LEU A 165 7.75 -4.83 -0.20
N LEU A 166 7.09 -3.71 0.07
CA LEU A 166 6.33 -3.57 1.31
C LEU A 166 5.00 -4.32 1.12
N SER A 167 4.73 -5.28 2.01
CA SER A 167 3.43 -5.90 2.18
C SER A 167 3.14 -6.05 3.67
N GLU A 168 1.89 -5.72 3.97
CA GLU A 168 1.20 -5.81 5.25
C GLU A 168 1.50 -4.73 6.30
N GLY A 169 0.42 -4.33 6.94
CA GLY A 169 0.42 -3.60 8.19
C GLY A 169 -0.82 -2.74 8.36
N VAL A 170 -2.04 -3.20 8.08
CA VAL A 170 -3.20 -2.32 8.33
C VAL A 170 -4.06 -2.87 9.45
N GLU A 171 -3.79 -2.36 10.64
CA GLU A 171 -4.83 -2.15 11.63
C GLU A 171 -5.40 -0.74 11.43
N PHE A 172 -6.73 -0.71 11.34
CA PHE A 172 -7.51 0.31 10.65
C PHE A 172 -8.23 1.24 11.63
N TYR A 173 -8.33 2.50 11.25
CA TYR A 173 -9.38 3.41 11.72
C TYR A 173 -9.94 4.19 10.52
N GLY A 174 -11.23 4.04 10.27
CA GLY A 174 -11.96 4.80 9.25
C GLY A 174 -13.45 4.50 9.32
N GLN A 175 -14.29 5.47 8.98
CA GLN A 175 -15.75 5.28 8.91
C GLN A 175 -16.20 5.15 7.45
N GLY A 176 -16.78 4.01 7.08
CA GLY A 176 -17.41 3.79 5.78
C GLY A 176 -17.00 2.48 5.09
N ASN A 177 -17.98 1.82 4.45
CA ASN A 177 -17.82 0.49 3.84
C ASN A 177 -16.73 0.45 2.74
N PHE A 178 -16.54 1.55 2.01
CA PHE A 178 -15.52 1.65 0.96
C PHE A 178 -14.09 1.73 1.50
N LEU A 179 -13.87 2.28 2.70
CA LEU A 179 -12.53 2.36 3.30
C LEU A 179 -12.07 1.00 3.85
N ALA A 180 -12.95 0.24 4.48
CA ALA A 180 -12.66 -1.14 4.90
C ALA A 180 -12.24 -2.00 3.69
N SER A 181 -12.92 -1.76 2.58
CA SER A 181 -12.67 -2.31 1.27
C SER A 181 -11.27 -1.96 0.70
N PHE A 182 -10.84 -0.69 0.81
CA PHE A 182 -9.48 -0.28 0.44
C PHE A 182 -8.42 -1.01 1.25
N VAL A 183 -8.63 -1.13 2.57
CA VAL A 183 -7.73 -1.85 3.49
C VAL A 183 -7.57 -3.31 3.08
N GLU A 184 -8.67 -3.97 2.78
CA GLU A 184 -8.65 -5.38 2.38
C GLU A 184 -7.84 -5.62 1.09
N VAL A 185 -7.97 -4.74 0.11
CA VAL A 185 -7.15 -4.84 -1.11
C VAL A 185 -5.69 -4.48 -0.83
N SER A 186 -5.44 -3.55 0.09
CA SER A 186 -4.09 -3.16 0.50
C SER A 186 -3.31 -4.31 1.14
N LYS A 187 -3.97 -5.15 1.95
CA LYS A 187 -3.37 -6.37 2.54
C LYS A 187 -2.85 -7.37 1.50
N ARG A 188 -3.41 -7.32 0.29
CA ARG A 188 -3.06 -8.23 -0.83
C ARG A 188 -2.17 -7.57 -1.88
N SER A 189 -1.83 -6.31 -1.66
CA SER A 189 -1.07 -5.49 -2.60
C SER A 189 0.35 -5.30 -2.13
N HIS A 190 1.25 -5.13 -3.09
CA HIS A 190 2.67 -4.88 -2.83
C HIS A 190 3.03 -3.51 -3.41
N LEU A 191 3.66 -2.66 -2.59
CA LEU A 191 4.27 -1.45 -3.13
C LEU A 191 5.56 -1.83 -3.86
N ARG A 192 5.70 -1.34 -5.10
CA ARG A 192 6.74 -1.78 -6.05
C ARG A 192 7.97 -0.86 -6.04
N LYS A 193 9.13 -1.44 -6.35
CA LYS A 193 10.35 -0.69 -6.69
C LYS A 193 10.11 0.15 -7.95
N GLY A 194 10.69 1.35 -8.01
CA GLY A 194 10.42 2.36 -9.04
C GLY A 194 9.22 3.26 -8.75
N GLY A 195 8.47 2.99 -7.68
CA GLY A 195 7.32 3.78 -7.26
C GLY A 195 7.45 4.32 -5.83
N VAL A 196 6.32 4.43 -5.13
CA VAL A 196 6.27 4.97 -3.76
C VAL A 196 7.17 4.20 -2.80
N ALA A 197 7.27 2.86 -2.90
CA ALA A 197 8.14 2.09 -2.00
C ALA A 197 9.61 2.56 -2.05
N GLU A 198 10.16 2.74 -3.25
CA GLU A 198 11.55 3.16 -3.42
C GLU A 198 11.76 4.60 -2.96
N MET A 199 10.81 5.49 -3.25
CA MET A 199 10.87 6.88 -2.77
C MET A 199 10.87 6.93 -1.23
N VAL A 200 10.05 6.10 -0.59
CA VAL A 200 9.92 6.06 0.87
C VAL A 200 11.21 5.55 1.49
N LEU A 201 11.76 4.47 0.95
CA LEU A 201 12.95 3.83 1.51
C LEU A 201 14.24 4.61 1.22
N SER A 202 14.24 5.44 0.17
CA SER A 202 15.36 6.32 -0.16
C SER A 202 15.32 7.67 0.58
N SER A 203 14.16 8.07 1.12
CA SER A 203 13.96 9.34 1.82
C SER A 203 13.83 9.12 3.33
N PRO A 204 14.83 9.51 4.15
CA PRO A 204 14.83 9.20 5.58
C PRO A 204 13.71 9.88 6.39
N ASN A 205 13.06 10.91 5.87
CA ASN A 205 12.32 11.84 6.74
C ASN A 205 10.80 11.68 6.68
N MET A 206 10.21 11.81 5.48
CA MET A 206 8.77 11.78 5.24
C MET A 206 8.52 11.96 3.74
N LEU A 207 7.52 11.29 3.16
CA LEU A 207 6.98 11.69 1.86
C LEU A 207 5.61 12.31 2.00
N TYR A 208 5.29 13.27 1.16
CA TYR A 208 3.98 13.90 1.09
C TYR A 208 3.51 13.92 -0.36
N CYS A 209 2.26 13.51 -0.59
CA CYS A 209 1.59 13.61 -1.87
C CYS A 209 0.28 14.37 -1.68
N SER A 210 0.08 15.44 -2.46
CA SER A 210 -1.13 16.24 -2.39
C SER A 210 -2.35 15.58 -3.03
N ASP A 211 -2.13 14.67 -3.98
CA ASP A 211 -3.19 14.01 -4.75
C ASP A 211 -2.70 12.68 -5.35
N ILE A 212 -2.99 11.58 -4.64
CA ILE A 212 -2.65 10.22 -5.04
C ILE A 212 -3.32 9.79 -6.34
N THR A 213 -4.44 10.41 -6.70
CA THR A 213 -5.22 10.01 -7.87
C THR A 213 -4.49 10.31 -9.18
N GLN A 214 -3.47 11.18 -9.12
CA GLN A 214 -2.61 11.55 -10.25
C GLN A 214 -1.44 10.60 -10.47
N LEU A 215 -1.16 9.69 -9.52
CA LEU A 215 -0.14 8.66 -9.70
C LEU A 215 -0.60 7.61 -10.72
N SER A 216 0.36 6.99 -11.39
CA SER A 216 0.14 5.82 -12.23
C SER A 216 0.05 4.54 -11.40
N LEU A 217 -0.47 3.47 -12.01
CA LEU A 217 -0.46 2.12 -11.42
C LEU A 217 0.94 1.58 -11.09
N VAL A 218 1.96 2.06 -11.83
CA VAL A 218 3.35 1.70 -11.59
C VAL A 218 3.86 2.38 -10.33
N GLU A 219 3.56 3.66 -10.16
CA GLU A 219 3.99 4.45 -8.99
C GLU A 219 3.27 4.00 -7.71
N TYR A 220 1.96 3.74 -7.80
CA TYR A 220 1.15 3.31 -6.66
C TYR A 220 0.03 2.35 -7.13
N PRO A 221 0.19 1.02 -6.95
CA PRO A 221 -0.74 0.01 -7.47
C PRO A 221 -2.19 0.13 -6.95
N LEU A 222 -2.39 0.79 -5.80
CA LEU A 222 -3.70 0.98 -5.18
C LEU A 222 -4.45 2.23 -5.68
N VAL A 223 -3.89 2.99 -6.65
CA VAL A 223 -4.53 4.21 -7.19
C VAL A 223 -5.99 4.00 -7.60
N PRO A 224 -6.40 2.93 -8.30
CA PRO A 224 -7.79 2.74 -8.68
C PRO A 224 -8.73 2.68 -7.48
N PHE A 225 -8.30 2.05 -6.39
CA PHE A 225 -9.06 1.97 -5.15
C PHE A 225 -9.05 3.29 -4.39
N ALA A 226 -7.95 4.05 -4.46
CA ALA A 226 -7.88 5.38 -3.88
C ALA A 226 -8.87 6.34 -4.57
N ARG A 227 -8.99 6.25 -5.90
CA ARG A 227 -10.00 6.96 -6.70
C ARG A 227 -11.42 6.56 -6.29
N LEU A 228 -11.71 5.26 -6.18
CA LEU A 228 -13.01 4.74 -5.74
C LEU A 228 -13.39 5.26 -4.33
N CYS A 229 -12.41 5.31 -3.42
CA CYS A 229 -12.62 5.73 -2.04
C CYS A 229 -12.52 7.24 -1.84
N ASN A 230 -12.32 8.02 -2.92
CA ASN A 230 -12.09 9.46 -2.90
C ASN A 230 -10.96 9.89 -1.93
N LEU A 231 -9.93 9.05 -1.83
CA LEU A 231 -8.68 9.35 -1.12
C LEU A 231 -7.81 10.23 -2.02
N ARG A 232 -7.26 11.32 -1.47
CA ARG A 232 -6.45 12.28 -2.23
C ARG A 232 -5.08 12.50 -1.63
N GLY A 233 -4.99 13.33 -0.60
CA GLY A 233 -3.70 13.63 0.03
C GLY A 233 -3.26 12.50 0.96
N TRP A 234 -1.96 12.23 1.00
CA TRP A 234 -1.36 11.32 1.98
C TRP A 234 0.07 11.74 2.33
N PHE A 235 0.57 11.20 3.43
CA PHE A 235 1.99 11.27 3.76
C PHE A 235 2.46 9.95 4.37
N THR A 236 3.76 9.67 4.27
CA THR A 236 4.40 8.52 4.92
C THR A 236 5.54 8.90 5.84
N ILE A 237 5.76 8.07 6.84
CA ILE A 237 6.88 8.18 7.79
C ILE A 237 7.51 6.80 7.97
N CYS A 238 8.83 6.73 7.88
CA CYS A 238 9.60 5.52 8.16
C CYS A 238 9.97 5.47 9.64
N LEU A 239 9.64 4.38 10.31
CA LEU A 239 9.93 4.10 11.72
C LEU A 239 10.73 2.79 11.86
N GLN A 240 11.49 2.69 12.94
CA GLN A 240 12.04 1.44 13.47
C GLN A 240 11.55 1.24 14.90
N SER A 241 11.49 -0.03 15.33
CA SER A 241 11.12 -0.38 16.70
C SER A 241 12.32 -0.92 17.46
N ASN A 242 12.41 -0.61 18.76
CA ASN A 242 13.37 -1.27 19.65
C ASN A 242 13.06 -2.76 19.87
N PHE A 243 11.83 -3.22 19.59
CA PHE A 243 11.49 -4.63 19.67
C PHE A 243 12.10 -5.42 18.51
N THR A 244 12.19 -4.83 17.32
CA THR A 244 12.55 -5.51 16.09
C THR A 244 13.80 -4.92 15.46
N ALA A 245 14.95 -5.52 15.77
CA ALA A 245 16.31 -5.19 15.30
C ALA A 245 16.40 -4.00 14.31
N ASN A 246 16.39 -4.27 13.00
CA ASN A 246 16.49 -3.27 11.94
C ASN A 246 15.24 -3.26 11.03
N ASP A 247 14.12 -3.81 11.49
CA ASP A 247 12.90 -3.86 10.67
C ASP A 247 12.36 -2.44 10.46
N ILE A 248 12.08 -2.09 9.20
CA ILE A 248 11.55 -0.78 8.81
C ILE A 248 10.04 -0.87 8.70
N TYR A 249 9.34 0.03 9.38
CA TYR A 249 7.90 0.18 9.31
C TYR A 249 7.57 1.49 8.63
N VAL A 250 6.79 1.44 7.56
CA VAL A 250 6.36 2.65 6.85
C VAL A 250 4.91 2.92 7.23
N LEU A 251 4.65 3.99 7.98
CA LEU A 251 3.29 4.43 8.25
C LEU A 251 2.82 5.35 7.12
N GLU A 252 1.64 5.09 6.56
CA GLU A 252 0.95 5.92 5.58
C GLU A 252 -0.34 6.45 6.19
N PHE A 253 -0.53 7.77 6.14
CA PHE A 253 -1.71 8.45 6.63
C PHE A 253 -2.38 9.20 5.48
N PHE A 254 -3.67 8.97 5.30
CA PHE A 254 -4.49 9.71 4.35
C PHE A 254 -5.05 10.97 5.01
N LEU A 255 -5.12 12.04 4.24
CA LEU A 255 -5.59 13.34 4.68
C LEU A 255 -7.06 13.53 4.31
N PRO A 256 -7.86 14.19 5.17
CA PRO A 256 -9.25 14.50 4.84
C PRO A 256 -9.31 15.42 3.62
N ALA A 257 -10.35 15.26 2.79
CA ALA A 257 -10.54 16.05 1.57
C ALA A 257 -10.74 17.57 1.81
N SER A 258 -10.93 17.99 3.07
CA SER A 258 -11.19 19.39 3.44
C SER A 258 -9.98 20.29 3.18
N ASN A 259 -10.24 21.54 2.76
CA ASN A 259 -9.20 22.56 2.50
C ASN A 259 -8.36 22.95 3.73
N ARG A 260 -8.70 22.48 4.95
CA ARG A 260 -7.97 22.83 6.19
C ARG A 260 -6.48 22.47 6.15
N TYR A 261 -6.11 21.44 5.38
CA TYR A 261 -4.73 21.00 5.21
C TYR A 261 -4.02 21.61 3.99
N ARG A 262 -4.74 22.19 3.01
CA ARG A 262 -4.11 22.81 1.83
C ARG A 262 -3.41 24.12 2.18
N ASP A 263 -4.02 24.93 3.05
CA ASP A 263 -3.50 26.27 3.36
C ASP A 263 -2.49 26.28 4.53
N ASN A 264 -2.43 25.20 5.34
CA ASN A 264 -1.57 25.08 6.53
C ASN A 264 -0.85 23.71 6.65
N SER A 265 -0.56 23.04 5.53
CA SER A 265 -0.05 21.65 5.48
C SER A 265 1.11 21.36 6.44
N ARG A 266 2.09 22.28 6.53
CA ARG A 266 3.26 22.11 7.41
C ARG A 266 2.90 22.14 8.91
N THR A 267 2.00 23.03 9.30
CA THR A 267 1.58 23.16 10.71
C THR A 267 0.80 21.92 11.14
N SER A 268 -0.12 21.44 10.32
CA SER A 268 -0.91 20.26 10.64
C SER A 268 -0.07 18.98 10.66
N LEU A 269 0.88 18.82 9.72
CA LEU A 269 1.84 17.71 9.77
C LEU A 269 2.71 17.76 11.03
N SER A 270 3.15 18.95 11.45
CA SER A 270 3.94 19.07 12.69
C SER A 270 3.16 18.68 13.95
N LEU A 271 1.85 18.93 13.98
CA LEU A 271 0.98 18.51 15.08
C LEU A 271 0.81 16.99 15.10
N ILE A 272 0.58 16.37 13.94
CA ILE A 272 0.48 14.91 13.82
C ILE A 272 1.78 14.24 14.31
N LEU A 273 2.92 14.73 13.83
CA LEU A 273 4.24 14.24 14.24
C LEU A 273 4.48 14.42 15.75
N GLY A 274 4.04 15.54 16.33
CA GLY A 274 4.08 15.78 17.77
C GLY A 274 3.30 14.74 18.55
N THR A 275 2.04 14.49 18.16
CA THR A 275 1.19 13.46 18.76
C THR A 275 1.80 12.06 18.63
N MET A 276 2.33 11.70 17.46
CA MET A 276 3.02 10.42 17.26
C MET A 276 4.20 10.27 18.22
N GLY A 277 5.01 11.31 18.39
CA GLY A 277 6.17 11.31 19.28
C GLY A 277 5.83 11.26 20.77
N GLU A 278 4.62 11.66 21.17
CA GLU A 278 4.13 11.56 22.55
C GLU A 278 3.61 10.16 22.89
N ILE A 279 3.01 9.47 21.92
CA ILE A 279 2.43 8.13 22.10
C ILE A 279 3.47 7.02 21.90
N SER A 280 4.40 7.24 20.97
CA SER A 280 5.45 6.28 20.65
C SER A 280 6.45 6.15 21.80
N SER A 281 6.58 4.94 22.33
CA SER A 281 7.48 4.58 23.42
C SER A 281 8.73 3.84 22.93
N SER A 282 8.59 2.99 21.90
CA SER A 282 9.66 2.16 21.35
C SER A 282 9.93 2.41 19.86
N MET A 283 9.12 3.25 19.22
CA MET A 283 9.24 3.62 17.80
C MET A 283 10.04 4.91 17.61
N TYR A 284 10.92 4.94 16.60
CA TYR A 284 11.72 6.11 16.26
C TYR A 284 11.82 6.31 14.74
N PRO A 285 11.78 7.56 14.22
CA PRO A 285 11.91 7.80 12.79
C PRO A 285 13.30 7.53 12.25
N ILE A 286 13.37 7.03 11.03
CA ILE A 286 14.62 6.75 10.30
C ILE A 286 15.16 8.04 9.65
N GLY A 287 15.18 9.14 10.40
CA GLY A 287 15.54 10.47 9.90
C GLY A 287 15.38 11.51 10.99
N GLY A 288 16.39 12.37 11.16
CA GLY A 288 16.61 13.21 12.35
C GLY A 288 15.60 14.36 12.60
N PHE A 289 14.34 14.23 12.21
CA PHE A 289 13.33 15.27 12.47
C PHE A 289 12.96 15.42 13.95
N ILE A 290 13.30 14.45 14.81
CA ILE A 290 12.80 14.41 16.20
C ILE A 290 13.85 14.70 17.28
N SER A 291 15.15 14.60 17.00
CA SER A 291 16.20 14.77 18.03
C SER A 291 16.21 16.17 18.67
N HIS A 292 15.81 17.21 17.94
CA HIS A 292 15.73 18.57 18.47
C HIS A 292 14.42 18.90 19.19
N GLN A 293 13.29 18.27 18.85
CA GLN A 293 11.99 18.58 19.47
C GLN A 293 11.64 17.68 20.67
N GLN A 294 12.05 16.41 20.69
CA GLN A 294 11.85 15.55 21.87
C GLN A 294 12.65 16.06 23.09
N SER A 295 13.86 16.56 22.87
CA SER A 295 14.71 17.18 23.89
C SER A 295 14.08 18.47 24.43
N ALA A 296 13.55 19.30 23.54
CA ALA A 296 12.91 20.56 23.90
C ALA A 296 11.57 20.36 24.63
N ASN A 297 10.73 19.41 24.19
CA ASN A 297 9.43 19.15 24.83
C ASN A 297 9.57 18.43 26.18
N LYS A 298 10.52 17.49 26.34
CA LYS A 298 10.83 16.89 27.66
C LYS A 298 11.34 17.92 28.66
N GLN A 299 12.20 18.86 28.23
CA GLN A 299 12.67 19.95 29.09
C GLN A 299 11.51 20.91 29.46
N ARG A 300 10.65 21.28 28.50
CA ARG A 300 9.52 22.19 28.72
C ARG A 300 8.47 21.63 29.68
N LEU A 301 8.20 20.32 29.61
CA LEU A 301 7.28 19.62 30.52
C LEU A 301 7.86 19.44 31.92
N SER A 302 9.18 19.20 32.05
CA SER A 302 9.84 19.16 33.37
C SER A 302 9.85 20.52 34.08
N THR A 303 9.96 21.61 33.31
CA THR A 303 10.00 22.98 33.86
C THR A 303 8.63 23.41 34.35
N LYS A 304 7.56 23.08 33.61
CA LYS A 304 6.17 23.30 34.04
C LYS A 304 5.81 22.50 35.30
N ARG A 305 6.23 21.22 35.40
CA ARG A 305 6.02 20.41 36.62
C ARG A 305 6.77 20.98 37.83
N LYS A 306 7.98 21.53 37.64
CA LYS A 306 8.73 22.16 38.75
C LYS A 306 8.12 23.49 39.20
N GLN A 307 7.58 24.30 38.29
CA GLN A 307 6.88 25.53 38.66
C GLN A 307 5.58 25.24 39.43
N GLN A 308 4.83 24.22 39.02
CA GLN A 308 3.56 23.86 39.66
C GLN A 308 3.72 23.19 41.04
N ILE A 309 4.92 22.72 41.39
CA ILE A 309 5.27 22.19 42.71
C ILE A 309 5.80 23.30 43.64
N MET A 310 6.28 24.42 43.09
CA MET A 310 6.73 25.58 43.89
C MET A 310 5.60 26.58 44.20
N GLU A 311 4.44 26.44 43.56
CA GLU A 311 3.27 27.32 43.74
C GLU A 311 2.13 26.68 44.57
N ASN A 312 2.36 25.49 45.14
CA ASN A 312 1.45 24.83 46.10
C ASN A 312 2.12 24.64 47.46
#